data_AF-A0A1Y5MQN2-F1
#
_entry.id   AF-A0A1Y5MQN2-F1
#
_cell.length_a   1.000
_cell.length_b   1.000
_cell.length_c   1.000
_cell.angle_alpha   90.00
_cell.angle_beta   90.00
_cell.angle_gamma   90.00
#
_symmetry.space_group_name_H-M   'P 1'
#
loop_
_entity.id
_entity.type
_entity.pdbx_description
1 polymer ?
#
loop_
_entity_poly.entity_id
_entity_poly.type
_entity_poly.pdbx_seq_one_letter_code
_entity_poly.pdbx_strand_id
1 'polypeptide(L)'
;MKRRAYTLLELIFIVVILGILSTVAIPRLFFSRSDATVSNAKTQLAAIRSGISLKYNDNILQAKPEFPQKLDDGDPSKLFKNVINIPIKDSGSKNGWHRIGDDKYTFRLDGKVANFKYDKSTGDFGCSDENEICKSLQ
;
A
#
# COMPACT_ATOMS: atom_id res chain seq x y z
N MET A 1 -21.19 -9.46 -51.60
CA MET A 1 -20.74 -8.76 -50.38
C MET A 1 -19.40 -8.08 -50.66
N LYS A 2 -19.34 -6.75 -50.74
CA LYS A 2 -18.04 -6.03 -50.84
C LYS A 2 -17.43 -5.94 -49.45
N ARG A 3 -16.37 -6.70 -49.19
CA ARG A 3 -15.54 -6.53 -47.99
C ARG A 3 -14.74 -5.23 -48.18
N ARG A 4 -15.00 -4.22 -47.34
CA ARG A 4 -14.15 -3.04 -47.26
C ARG A 4 -12.86 -3.46 -46.55
N ALA A 5 -11.78 -3.57 -47.30
CA ALA A 5 -10.45 -3.64 -46.71
C ALA A 5 -10.02 -2.21 -46.35
N TYR A 6 -9.45 -2.03 -45.16
CA TYR A 6 -8.80 -0.79 -44.76
C TYR A 6 -7.66 -0.48 -45.73
N THR A 7 -7.50 0.80 -46.09
CA THR A 7 -6.43 1.21 -47.00
C THR A 7 -5.07 1.11 -46.31
N LEU A 8 -4.01 0.81 -47.07
CA LEU A 8 -2.64 0.81 -46.53
C LEU A 8 -2.27 2.14 -45.87
N LEU A 9 -2.75 3.25 -46.43
CA LEU A 9 -2.50 4.60 -45.90
C LEU A 9 -3.14 4.80 -44.53
N GLU A 10 -4.34 4.26 -44.31
CA GLU A 10 -5.04 4.34 -43.03
C GLU A 10 -4.32 3.56 -41.94
N LEU A 11 -3.78 2.37 -42.29
CA LEU A 11 -2.94 1.60 -41.37
C LEU A 11 -1.66 2.35 -40.99
N ILE A 12 -0.99 2.97 -41.97
CA ILE A 12 0.25 3.75 -41.74
C ILE A 12 -0.03 4.95 -40.83
N PHE A 13 -1.10 5.69 -41.09
CA PHE A 13 -1.46 6.84 -40.26
C PHE A 13 -1.74 6.44 -38.81
N ILE A 14 -2.42 5.30 -38.59
CA ILE A 14 -2.70 4.77 -37.25
C ILE A 14 -1.40 4.44 -36.51
N VAL A 15 -0.46 3.71 -37.13
CA VAL A 15 0.79 3.33 -36.43
C VAL A 15 1.69 4.54 -36.15
N VAL A 16 1.68 5.56 -37.01
CA VAL A 16 2.40 6.81 -36.79
C VAL A 16 1.81 7.57 -35.59
N ILE A 17 0.49 7.71 -35.52
CA ILE A 17 -0.17 8.34 -34.37
C ILE A 17 0.13 7.57 -33.09
N LEU A 18 -0.01 6.24 -33.10
CA LEU A 18 0.29 5.40 -31.94
C LEU A 18 1.75 5.52 -31.52
N GLY A 19 2.70 5.67 -32.45
CA GLY A 19 4.11 5.91 -32.14
C GLY A 19 4.36 7.24 -31.41
N ILE A 20 3.72 8.32 -31.86
CA ILE A 20 3.83 9.64 -31.23
C ILE A 20 3.19 9.61 -29.82
N LEU A 21 1.99 9.06 -29.69
CA LEU A 21 1.30 8.95 -28.41
C LEU A 21 2.07 8.08 -27.40
N SER A 22 2.70 7.00 -27.88
CA SER A 22 3.50 6.11 -27.03
C SER A 22 4.67 6.84 -26.38
N THR A 23 5.35 7.71 -27.12
CA THR A 23 6.52 8.46 -26.62
C THR A 23 6.17 9.36 -25.43
N VAL A 24 4.98 9.97 -25.44
CA VAL A 24 4.55 10.89 -24.37
C VAL A 24 3.90 10.15 -23.19
N ALA A 25 3.22 9.03 -23.44
CA ALA A 25 2.47 8.31 -22.41
C ALA A 25 3.36 7.43 -21.51
N ILE A 26 4.41 6.81 -22.05
CA ILE A 26 5.24 5.84 -21.32
C ILE A 26 5.92 6.44 -20.08
N PRO A 27 6.56 7.63 -20.12
CA PRO A 27 7.27 8.17 -18.96
C PRO A 27 6.37 8.41 -17.74
N ARG A 28 5.13 8.87 -17.96
CA ARG A 28 4.19 9.20 -16.86
C ARG A 28 3.65 7.97 -16.14
N LEU A 29 3.57 6.81 -16.80
CA LEU A 29 3.05 5.58 -16.21
C LEU A 29 4.01 4.95 -15.18
N PHE A 30 5.31 5.20 -15.29
CA PHE A 30 6.28 4.65 -14.34
C PHE A 30 6.31 5.43 -13.02
N PHE A 31 6.41 6.77 -13.08
CA PHE A 31 6.45 7.61 -11.86
C PHE A 31 5.11 7.64 -11.11
N SER A 32 3.97 7.63 -11.82
CA SER A 32 2.66 7.63 -11.15
C SER A 32 2.37 6.36 -10.34
N ARG A 33 2.99 5.22 -10.67
CA ARG A 33 2.78 3.96 -9.93
C ARG A 33 3.45 3.97 -8.57
N SER A 34 4.69 4.47 -8.46
CA SER A 34 5.37 4.61 -7.17
C SER A 34 4.64 5.59 -6.27
N ASP A 35 4.23 6.73 -6.83
CA ASP A 35 3.52 7.78 -6.08
C ASP A 35 2.15 7.32 -5.59
N ALA A 36 1.40 6.60 -6.42
CA ALA A 36 0.14 5.98 -6.01
C ALA A 36 0.33 4.96 -4.88
N THR A 37 1.42 4.19 -4.92
CA THR A 37 1.74 3.20 -3.88
C THR A 37 2.05 3.89 -2.55
N VAL A 38 2.83 4.97 -2.56
CA VAL A 38 3.12 5.78 -1.36
C VAL A 38 1.84 6.42 -0.80
N SER A 39 1.00 7.01 -1.66
CA SER A 39 -0.26 7.62 -1.25
C SER A 39 -1.22 6.62 -0.60
N ASN A 40 -1.34 5.43 -1.20
CA ASN A 40 -2.12 4.33 -0.63
C ASN A 40 -1.54 3.87 0.71
N ALA A 41 -0.23 3.78 0.84
CA ALA A 41 0.44 3.40 2.07
C ALA A 41 0.20 4.42 3.21
N LYS A 42 0.24 5.72 2.91
CA LYS A 42 -0.12 6.78 3.87
C LYS A 42 -1.57 6.63 4.36
N THR A 43 -2.48 6.37 3.43
CA THR A 43 -3.90 6.15 3.75
C THR A 43 -4.07 4.92 4.65
N GLN A 44 -3.40 3.82 4.32
CA GLN A 44 -3.40 2.61 5.14
C GLN A 44 -2.79 2.85 6.51
N LEU A 45 -1.67 3.57 6.61
CA LEU A 45 -1.02 3.91 7.88
C LEU A 45 -1.95 4.74 8.77
N ALA A 46 -2.62 5.75 8.21
CA ALA A 46 -3.61 6.55 8.93
C ALA A 46 -4.79 5.70 9.41
N ALA A 47 -5.26 4.76 8.58
CA ALA A 47 -6.32 3.83 8.94
C ALA A 47 -5.89 2.88 10.08
N ILE A 48 -4.67 2.34 10.02
CA ILE A 48 -4.12 1.46 11.08
C ILE A 48 -4.03 2.23 12.40
N ARG A 49 -3.45 3.43 12.41
CA ARG A 49 -3.33 4.26 13.61
C ARG A 49 -4.69 4.65 14.20
N SER A 50 -5.61 5.08 13.35
CA SER A 50 -6.98 5.40 13.77
C SER A 50 -7.71 4.16 14.32
N GLY A 51 -7.50 3.01 13.68
CA GLY A 51 -8.02 1.72 14.09
C GLY A 51 -7.51 1.25 15.46
N ILE A 52 -6.24 1.46 15.75
CA ILE A 52 -5.65 1.18 17.07
C ILE A 52 -6.32 2.03 18.14
N SER A 53 -6.44 3.34 17.92
CA SER A 53 -7.10 4.26 18.86
C SER A 53 -8.58 3.91 19.06
N LEU A 54 -9.28 3.54 17.99
CA LEU A 54 -10.67 3.08 18.08
C LEU A 54 -10.78 1.80 18.90
N LYS A 55 -9.87 0.84 18.67
CA LYS A 55 -9.88 -0.43 19.39
C LYS A 55 -9.57 -0.25 20.87
N TYR A 56 -8.69 0.68 21.21
CA TYR A 56 -8.43 1.09 22.59
C TYR A 56 -9.69 1.66 23.25
N ASN A 57 -10.41 2.56 22.56
CA ASN A 57 -11.69 3.09 23.05
C ASN A 57 -12.73 1.99 23.28
N ASP A 58 -12.85 1.04 22.34
CA ASP A 58 -13.74 -0.12 22.50
C ASP A 58 -13.37 -0.95 23.74
N ASN A 59 -12.08 -1.14 24.02
CA ASN A 59 -11.63 -1.89 25.18
C ASN A 59 -11.90 -1.13 26.50
N ILE A 60 -11.79 0.21 26.51
CA ILE A 60 -12.20 1.04 27.66
C ILE A 60 -13.68 0.82 27.98
N LEU A 61 -14.55 0.79 26.97
CA LEU A 61 -15.99 0.54 27.17
C LEU A 61 -16.27 -0.85 27.77
N GLN A 62 -15.35 -1.80 27.57
CA GLN A 62 -15.39 -3.14 28.17
C GLN A 62 -14.66 -3.24 29.51
N ALA A 63 -14.31 -2.09 30.12
CA ALA A 63 -13.54 -2.00 31.36
C ALA A 63 -12.14 -2.65 31.28
N LYS A 64 -11.52 -2.64 30.09
CA LYS A 64 -10.15 -3.12 29.84
C LYS A 64 -9.33 -2.01 29.17
N PRO A 65 -8.72 -1.07 29.90
CA PRO A 65 -8.01 0.07 29.31
C PRO A 65 -6.64 -0.34 28.76
N GLU A 66 -6.64 -1.21 27.76
CA GLU A 66 -5.44 -1.77 27.13
C GLU A 66 -5.51 -1.60 25.62
N PHE A 67 -4.37 -1.28 25.01
CA PHE A 67 -4.24 -1.32 23.56
C PHE A 67 -4.35 -2.77 23.03
N PRO A 68 -4.76 -2.95 21.77
CA PRO A 68 -4.88 -4.29 21.19
C PRO A 68 -3.56 -5.05 21.27
N GLN A 69 -3.57 -6.24 21.86
CA GLN A 69 -2.35 -7.04 22.04
C GLN A 69 -1.75 -7.57 20.72
N LYS A 70 -2.54 -7.58 19.64
CA LYS A 70 -2.13 -7.95 18.30
C LYS A 70 -2.89 -7.11 17.28
N LEU A 71 -2.21 -6.68 16.23
CA LEU A 71 -2.85 -5.98 15.11
C LEU A 71 -3.46 -6.95 14.09
N ASP A 72 -2.99 -8.20 14.05
CA ASP A 72 -3.53 -9.27 13.21
C ASP A 72 -3.41 -10.66 13.84
N ASP A 73 -3.94 -11.66 13.13
CA ASP A 73 -3.95 -13.07 13.56
C ASP A 73 -2.83 -13.90 12.87
N GLY A 74 -1.91 -13.25 12.15
CA GLY A 74 -0.88 -13.91 11.35
C GLY A 74 -1.35 -14.52 10.02
N ASP A 75 -2.61 -14.33 9.62
CA ASP A 75 -3.11 -14.69 8.29
C ASP A 75 -2.53 -13.74 7.23
N PRO A 76 -1.70 -14.21 6.29
CA PRO A 76 -1.12 -13.37 5.23
C PRO A 76 -2.16 -12.74 4.31
N SER A 77 -3.40 -13.23 4.31
CA SER A 77 -4.49 -12.65 3.52
C SER A 77 -5.16 -11.46 4.21
N LYS A 78 -4.89 -11.24 5.51
CA LYS A 78 -5.67 -10.34 6.37
C LYS A 78 -4.80 -9.61 7.41
N LEU A 79 -3.76 -8.93 6.96
CA LEU A 79 -2.98 -8.04 7.82
C LEU A 79 -3.86 -6.94 8.42
N PHE A 80 -3.53 -6.55 9.65
CA PHE A 80 -4.19 -5.51 10.45
C PHE A 80 -5.69 -5.71 10.73
N LYS A 81 -6.26 -6.90 10.47
CA LYS A 81 -7.70 -7.20 10.63
C LYS A 81 -8.27 -6.86 12.01
N ASN A 82 -7.45 -6.87 13.06
CA ASN A 82 -7.93 -6.60 14.42
C ASN A 82 -8.11 -5.10 14.70
N VAL A 83 -7.65 -4.23 13.79
CA VAL A 83 -7.72 -2.77 13.93
C VAL A 83 -8.33 -2.06 12.72
N ILE A 84 -8.34 -2.64 11.52
CA ILE A 84 -8.98 -2.03 10.33
C ILE A 84 -10.11 -2.91 9.76
N ASN A 85 -11.15 -2.27 9.22
CA ASN A 85 -12.32 -2.94 8.65
C ASN A 85 -12.04 -3.68 7.34
N ILE A 86 -11.07 -3.19 6.56
CA ILE A 86 -10.66 -3.81 5.29
C ILE A 86 -9.22 -4.29 5.46
N PRO A 87 -9.02 -5.59 5.77
CA PRO A 87 -7.69 -6.14 5.97
C PRO A 87 -6.82 -5.98 4.73
N ILE A 88 -5.52 -5.79 4.95
CA ILE A 88 -4.55 -5.66 3.86
C ILE A 88 -4.00 -7.05 3.55
N LYS A 89 -3.96 -7.43 2.27
CA LYS A 89 -3.27 -8.65 1.86
C LYS A 89 -1.76 -8.42 1.89
N ASP A 90 -1.02 -9.37 2.45
CA ASP A 90 0.44 -9.36 2.44
C ASP A 90 0.96 -9.37 0.99
N SER A 91 1.87 -8.45 0.69
CA SER A 91 2.44 -8.26 -0.64
C SER A 91 3.55 -9.27 -0.99
N GLY A 92 4.03 -10.07 -0.03
CA GLY A 92 5.15 -10.98 -0.22
C GLY A 92 6.39 -10.24 -0.71
N SER A 93 6.89 -10.58 -1.90
CA SER A 93 8.05 -9.94 -2.52
C SER A 93 7.72 -8.66 -3.33
N LYS A 94 6.46 -8.26 -3.41
CA LYS A 94 6.01 -7.07 -4.16
C LYS A 94 5.96 -5.83 -3.27
N ASN A 95 5.70 -4.67 -3.88
CA ASN A 95 5.47 -3.43 -3.15
C ASN A 95 4.25 -3.55 -2.22
N GLY A 96 4.36 -3.03 -1.00
CA GLY A 96 3.30 -3.03 0.01
C GLY A 96 3.72 -3.61 1.36
N TRP A 97 2.72 -3.92 2.20
CA TRP A 97 2.92 -4.38 3.57
C TRP A 97 3.24 -5.86 3.63
N HIS A 98 4.10 -6.20 4.59
CA HIS A 98 4.49 -7.57 4.89
C HIS A 98 4.68 -7.73 6.40
N ARG A 99 4.23 -8.87 6.94
CA ARG A 99 4.41 -9.21 8.35
C ARG A 99 5.73 -9.96 8.55
N ILE A 100 6.55 -9.50 9.50
CA ILE A 100 7.83 -10.14 9.85
C ILE A 100 7.84 -10.68 11.29
N GLY A 101 6.84 -10.35 12.09
CA GLY A 101 6.61 -10.86 13.44
C GLY A 101 5.30 -10.31 14.01
N ASP A 102 4.97 -10.67 15.24
CA ASP A 102 3.69 -10.29 15.86
C ASP A 102 3.46 -8.76 15.90
N ASP A 103 4.52 -8.02 16.22
CA ASP A 103 4.49 -6.56 16.39
C ASP A 103 5.41 -5.84 15.39
N LYS A 104 5.83 -6.54 14.34
CA LYS A 104 6.81 -6.05 13.38
C LYS A 104 6.33 -6.27 11.96
N TYR A 105 6.37 -5.19 11.19
CA TYR A 105 5.89 -5.14 9.82
C TYR A 105 6.94 -4.45 8.96
N THR A 106 6.92 -4.72 7.66
CA THR A 106 7.73 -3.98 6.71
C THR A 106 6.85 -3.44 5.60
N PHE A 107 7.16 -2.25 5.12
CA PHE A 107 6.62 -1.72 3.90
C PHE A 107 7.70 -1.69 2.83
N ARG A 108 7.45 -2.34 1.68
CA ARG A 108 8.40 -2.43 0.56
C ARG A 108 7.96 -1.51 -0.58
N LEU A 109 8.90 -0.78 -1.15
CA LEU A 109 8.69 0.03 -2.35
C LEU A 109 9.96 0.03 -3.20
N ASP A 110 9.87 -0.51 -4.41
CA ASP A 110 10.93 -0.46 -5.43
C ASP A 110 12.29 -0.96 -4.90
N GLY A 111 12.26 -2.06 -4.16
CA GLY A 111 13.44 -2.71 -3.57
C GLY A 111 13.94 -2.09 -2.27
N LYS A 112 13.44 -0.92 -1.87
CA LYS A 112 13.70 -0.32 -0.56
C LYS A 112 12.68 -0.84 0.47
N VAL A 113 13.09 -0.90 1.73
CA VAL A 113 12.29 -1.47 2.84
C VAL A 113 12.26 -0.48 4.00
N ALA A 114 11.06 -0.27 4.56
CA ALA A 114 10.84 0.47 5.79
C ALA A 114 10.28 -0.47 6.86
N ASN A 115 10.96 -0.54 8.01
CA ASN A 115 10.56 -1.36 9.14
C ASN A 115 9.62 -0.57 10.05
N PHE A 116 8.49 -1.19 10.38
CA PHE A 116 7.50 -0.68 11.31
C PHE A 116 7.43 -1.56 12.54
N LYS A 117 7.25 -0.93 13.69
CA LYS A 117 7.04 -1.61 14.96
C LYS A 117 5.77 -1.07 15.61
N TYR A 118 5.03 -2.00 16.21
CA TYR A 118 3.91 -1.68 17.07
C TYR A 118 4.34 -1.76 18.54
N ASP A 119 3.99 -0.73 19.31
CA ASP A 119 4.18 -0.69 20.76
C ASP A 119 2.82 -0.84 21.47
N LYS A 120 2.64 -1.98 22.15
CA LYS A 120 1.41 -2.31 22.88
C LYS A 120 1.19 -1.47 24.13
N SER A 121 2.25 -0.83 24.64
CA SER A 121 2.15 -0.02 25.85
C SER A 121 1.65 1.39 25.52
N THR A 122 2.09 1.94 24.39
CA THR A 122 1.76 3.31 23.96
C THR A 122 0.69 3.37 22.86
N GLY A 123 0.43 2.24 22.18
CA GLY A 123 -0.40 2.18 20.99
C GLY A 123 0.29 2.73 19.74
N ASP A 124 1.58 3.10 19.82
CA ASP A 124 2.28 3.68 18.68
C ASP A 124 2.55 2.62 17.60
N PHE A 125 2.23 2.99 16.36
CA PHE A 125 2.60 2.23 15.17
C PHE A 125 3.43 3.14 14.26
N GLY A 126 4.74 2.95 14.32
CA GLY A 126 5.72 3.87 13.79
C GLY A 126 6.79 3.18 12.97
N CYS A 127 7.35 3.93 12.02
CA CYS A 127 8.54 3.52 11.28
C CYS A 127 9.76 3.63 12.21
N SER A 128 10.55 2.56 12.30
CA SER A 128 11.70 2.48 13.21
C SER A 128 13.05 2.79 12.54
N ASP A 129 13.06 3.07 11.23
CA ASP A 129 14.28 3.40 10.49
C ASP A 129 14.41 4.90 10.18
N GLU A 130 15.63 5.39 9.96
CA GLU A 130 15.90 6.77 9.53
C GLU A 130 15.89 6.97 8.00
N ASN A 131 15.36 5.99 7.26
CA ASN A 131 15.45 5.96 5.79
C ASN A 131 14.44 6.89 5.09
N GLU A 132 14.68 7.15 3.80
CA GLU A 132 13.84 8.04 2.98
C GLU A 132 12.39 7.57 2.87
N ILE A 133 12.13 6.26 2.95
CA ILE A 133 10.76 5.73 2.90
C ILE A 133 10.01 6.01 4.20
N CYS A 134 10.66 5.84 5.35
CA CYS A 134 10.06 6.23 6.63
C CYS A 134 9.71 7.73 6.61
N LYS A 135 10.62 8.59 6.14
CA LYS A 135 10.38 10.03 6.01
C LYS A 135 9.29 10.37 5.01
N SER A 136 9.17 9.60 3.92
CA SER A 136 8.13 9.85 2.92
C SER A 136 6.76 9.37 3.35
N LEU A 137 6.66 8.44 4.31
CA LEU A 137 5.41 7.88 4.85
C LEU A 137 4.90 8.58 6.12
N GLN A 138 5.78 9.25 6.87
CA GLN A 138 5.44 10.08 8.02
C GLN A 138 4.91 11.45 7.59
#